data_AF-A0A067QN63-F1
#
_entry.id   AF-A0A067QN63-F1
#
_cell.length_a   1.000
_cell.length_b   1.000
_cell.length_c   1.000
_cell.angle_alpha   90.00
_cell.angle_beta   90.00
_cell.angle_gamma   90.00
#
_symmetry.space_group_name_H-M   'P 1'
#
loop_
_entity.id
_entity.type
_entity.pdbx_description
1 polymer ?
#
loop_
_entity_poly.entity_id
_entity_poly.type
_entity_poly.pdbx_seq_one_letter_code
_entity_poly.pdbx_strand_id
1 'polypeptide(L)'
;MHWFCENDVSHILFPRCYNVCQPDELTAFTHDFRITACLGLLKWLVSKYEKQGESSLKSAEGKIPFTAVEFALKRCQEYIGVQTHEDIDQPEPISIWDHQWDQFLTWYYLAVHENFLLLECRTASVVDLYDSAKHVLLDIRKFWPQIDLDGINNIWIVKPSAQSRGRGIQLINKLDTVMGKVNPVAMKESRYVVQKYIGQLCAVSKDNVLVLIPLLIPKF
;
A
#
# COMPACT_ATOMS: atom_id res chain seq x y z
N MET A 1 -33.25 3.86 -1.00
CA MET A 1 -32.59 2.61 -0.60
C MET A 1 -32.02 2.83 0.78
N HIS A 2 -32.63 2.24 1.81
CA HIS A 2 -32.08 2.23 3.17
C HIS A 2 -31.08 1.08 3.24
N TRP A 3 -29.81 1.41 3.44
CA TRP A 3 -28.75 0.44 3.66
C TRP A 3 -28.72 0.08 5.13
N PHE A 4 -28.80 -1.21 5.46
CA PHE A 4 -28.54 -1.70 6.81
C PHE A 4 -27.04 -1.56 7.07
N CYS A 5 -26.70 -0.65 7.97
CA CYS A 5 -25.33 -0.46 8.46
C CYS A 5 -25.24 -1.20 9.79
N GLU A 6 -24.66 -2.41 9.78
CA GLU A 6 -24.16 -3.02 11.02
C GLU A 6 -22.80 -2.39 11.33
N ASN A 7 -22.70 -1.75 12.49
CA ASN A 7 -21.44 -1.22 12.99
C ASN A 7 -20.45 -2.39 13.19
N ASP A 8 -19.18 -2.17 12.84
CA ASP A 8 -18.03 -3.10 12.83
C ASP A 8 -17.82 -4.05 11.63
N VAL A 9 -18.77 -4.21 10.71
CA VAL A 9 -18.56 -5.08 9.51
C VAL A 9 -18.31 -4.28 8.22
N SER A 10 -18.67 -2.99 8.20
CA SER A 10 -18.76 -2.18 6.99
C SER A 10 -17.42 -1.80 6.35
N HIS A 11 -16.34 -1.64 7.12
CA HIS A 11 -15.04 -1.15 6.61
C HIS A 11 -14.27 -2.17 5.75
N ILE A 12 -14.65 -3.46 5.80
CA ILE A 12 -14.02 -4.56 5.04
C ILE A 12 -14.79 -4.86 3.74
N LEU A 13 -16.03 -4.38 3.59
CA LEU A 13 -16.90 -4.76 2.47
C LEU A 13 -16.51 -4.17 1.11
N PHE A 14 -15.70 -3.10 1.09
CA PHE A 14 -15.34 -2.41 -0.15
C PHE A 14 -13.83 -2.09 -0.21
N PRO A 15 -13.12 -2.53 -1.25
CA PRO A 15 -11.73 -2.14 -1.46
C PRO A 15 -11.61 -0.62 -1.56
N ARG A 16 -10.57 -0.05 -0.95
CA ARG A 16 -10.29 1.40 -1.00
C ARG A 16 -10.29 1.89 -2.44
N CYS A 17 -10.93 3.03 -2.70
CA CYS A 17 -11.23 3.50 -4.04
C CYS A 17 -11.20 5.04 -4.10
N TYR A 18 -10.59 5.59 -5.15
CA TYR A 18 -10.32 7.02 -5.31
C TYR A 18 -10.66 7.49 -6.74
N ASN A 19 -11.49 8.50 -6.86
CA ASN A 19 -11.69 9.35 -8.03
C ASN A 19 -10.53 10.37 -8.12
N VAL A 20 -9.40 9.90 -8.64
CA VAL A 20 -8.15 10.63 -8.85
C VAL A 20 -8.24 11.85 -9.78
N CYS A 21 -9.43 12.15 -10.32
CA CYS A 21 -9.70 13.43 -10.99
C CYS A 21 -9.96 14.57 -10.00
N GLN A 22 -10.26 14.26 -8.74
CA GLN A 22 -10.37 15.26 -7.67
C GLN A 22 -9.01 15.41 -6.98
N PRO A 23 -8.46 16.63 -6.82
CA PRO A 23 -7.15 16.84 -6.21
C PRO A 23 -7.01 16.24 -4.80
N ASP A 24 -8.05 16.35 -3.97
CA ASP A 24 -8.05 15.83 -2.60
C ASP A 24 -8.02 14.30 -2.60
N GLU A 25 -8.78 13.65 -3.48
CA GLU A 25 -8.78 12.19 -3.62
C GLU A 25 -7.48 11.66 -4.25
N LEU A 26 -6.85 12.42 -5.16
CA LEU A 26 -5.53 12.11 -5.69
C LEU A 26 -4.46 12.16 -4.58
N THR A 27 -4.56 13.17 -3.71
CA THR A 27 -3.67 13.32 -2.54
C THR A 27 -3.88 12.17 -1.56
N ALA A 28 -5.13 11.82 -1.25
CA ALA A 28 -5.47 10.69 -0.39
C ALA A 28 -4.98 9.34 -0.97
N PHE A 29 -5.16 9.12 -2.28
CA PHE A 29 -4.61 7.95 -2.98
C PHE A 29 -3.10 7.88 -2.87
N THR A 30 -2.41 9.00 -3.10
CA THR A 30 -0.93 9.06 -3.06
C THR A 30 -0.43 8.71 -1.66
N HIS A 31 -1.07 9.24 -0.62
CA HIS A 31 -0.77 8.90 0.76
C HIS A 31 -1.03 7.42 1.08
N ASP A 32 -2.18 6.88 0.67
CA ASP A 32 -2.50 5.45 0.84
C ASP A 32 -1.49 4.55 0.13
N PHE A 33 -1.13 4.86 -1.11
CA PHE A 33 -0.12 4.12 -1.86
C PHE A 33 1.21 4.08 -1.10
N ARG A 34 1.65 5.23 -0.59
CA ARG A 34 2.90 5.39 0.17
C ARG A 34 2.88 4.58 1.47
N ILE A 35 1.83 4.68 2.28
CA ILE A 35 1.70 3.88 3.52
C ILE A 35 1.56 2.39 3.22
N THR A 36 0.80 2.00 2.18
CA THR A 36 0.70 0.60 1.75
C THR A 36 2.05 0.04 1.32
N ALA A 37 2.92 0.84 0.68
CA ALA A 37 4.28 0.44 0.35
C ALA A 37 5.16 0.25 1.60
N CYS A 38 5.07 1.14 2.60
CA CYS A 38 5.71 0.96 3.90
C CYS A 38 5.31 -0.38 4.54
N LEU A 39 4.01 -0.64 4.64
CA LEU A 39 3.48 -1.91 5.16
C LEU A 39 3.96 -3.11 4.33
N GLY A 40 4.01 -2.98 3.01
CA GLY A 40 4.52 -4.02 2.11
C GLY A 40 5.98 -4.38 2.38
N LEU A 41 6.85 -3.38 2.59
CA LEU A 41 8.26 -3.61 2.93
C LEU A 41 8.41 -4.28 4.29
N LEU A 42 7.68 -3.82 5.32
CA LEU A 42 7.73 -4.42 6.67
C LEU A 42 7.25 -5.87 6.66
N LYS A 43 6.16 -6.17 5.94
CA LYS A 43 5.66 -7.55 5.77
C LYS A 43 6.65 -8.43 5.02
N TRP A 44 7.30 -7.91 3.98
CA TRP A 44 8.34 -8.64 3.25
C TRP A 44 9.50 -9.01 4.19
N LEU A 45 9.97 -8.05 5.00
CA LEU A 45 11.05 -8.27 5.97
C LEU A 45 10.68 -9.36 6.98
N VAL A 46 9.53 -9.22 7.65
CA VAL A 46 9.05 -10.17 8.65
C VAL A 46 8.85 -11.56 8.04
N SER A 47 8.18 -11.65 6.89
CA SER A 47 7.91 -12.96 6.26
C SER A 47 9.19 -13.67 5.83
N LYS A 48 10.20 -12.93 5.35
CA LYS A 48 11.48 -13.51 4.93
C LYS A 48 12.31 -13.94 6.13
N TYR A 49 12.36 -13.12 7.19
CA TYR A 49 12.97 -13.50 8.46
C TYR A 49 12.38 -14.79 9.04
N GLU A 50 11.05 -14.87 9.14
CA GLU A 50 10.37 -16.03 9.74
C GLU A 50 10.55 -17.33 8.93
N LYS A 51 10.66 -17.24 7.60
CA LYS A 51 10.81 -18.41 6.72
C LYS A 51 12.25 -18.89 6.57
N GLN A 52 13.21 -17.97 6.58
CA GLN A 52 14.59 -18.26 6.12
C GLN A 52 15.66 -17.75 7.09
N GLY A 53 15.30 -17.06 8.17
CA GLY A 53 16.21 -16.53 9.18
C GLY A 53 16.91 -15.24 8.77
N GLU A 54 17.71 -14.71 9.70
CA GLU A 54 18.37 -13.39 9.59
C GLU A 54 19.30 -13.27 8.38
N SER A 55 20.10 -14.31 8.11
CA SER A 55 21.09 -14.30 7.03
C SER A 55 20.47 -14.19 5.63
N SER A 56 19.19 -14.52 5.49
CA SER A 56 18.47 -14.42 4.21
C SER A 56 18.09 -12.99 3.81
N LEU A 57 18.16 -12.04 4.74
CA LEU A 57 17.71 -10.66 4.54
C LEU A 57 18.81 -9.73 4.04
N LYS A 58 20.09 -10.08 4.23
CA LYS A 58 21.22 -9.20 3.96
C LYS A 58 22.30 -9.88 3.09
N SER A 59 23.01 -9.07 2.32
CA SER A 59 24.18 -9.48 1.54
C SER A 59 25.10 -8.28 1.30
N ALA A 60 26.39 -8.54 1.11
CA ALA A 60 27.37 -7.53 0.73
C ALA A 60 27.01 -6.81 -0.59
N GLU A 61 26.33 -7.50 -1.51
CA GLU A 61 25.81 -6.98 -2.78
C GLU A 61 24.35 -6.50 -2.67
N GLY A 62 23.80 -6.40 -1.46
CA GLY A 62 22.47 -5.89 -1.20
C GLY A 62 22.29 -4.47 -1.74
N LYS A 63 21.04 -4.12 -2.09
CA LYS A 63 20.72 -2.81 -2.70
C LYS A 63 19.86 -1.92 -1.83
N ILE A 64 19.31 -2.47 -0.75
CA ILE A 64 18.35 -1.77 0.10
C ILE A 64 19.05 -1.37 1.40
N PRO A 65 19.21 -0.07 1.69
CA PRO A 65 19.79 0.34 2.96
C PRO A 65 18.82 0.05 4.11
N PHE A 66 19.36 -0.14 5.32
CA PHE A 66 18.55 -0.32 6.53
C PHE A 66 17.64 0.89 6.80
N THR A 67 18.08 2.08 6.39
CA THR A 67 17.30 3.33 6.45
C THR A 67 15.99 3.25 5.67
N ALA A 68 15.85 2.35 4.68
CA ALA A 68 14.58 2.12 4.00
C ALA A 68 13.54 1.50 4.95
N VAL A 69 13.97 0.55 5.79
CA VAL A 69 13.12 -0.10 6.79
C VAL A 69 12.80 0.87 7.92
N GLU A 70 13.80 1.61 8.41
CA GLU A 70 13.60 2.66 9.43
C GLU A 70 12.63 3.74 8.95
N PHE A 71 12.73 4.14 7.68
CA PHE A 71 11.79 5.06 7.07
C PHE A 71 10.37 4.49 7.09
N ALA A 72 10.18 3.25 6.66
CA ALA A 72 8.86 2.60 6.68
C ALA A 72 8.29 2.49 8.11
N LEU A 73 9.11 2.08 9.08
CA LEU A 73 8.74 2.01 10.50
C LEU A 73 8.23 3.37 10.99
N LYS A 74 9.02 4.43 10.77
CA LYS A 74 8.68 5.78 11.22
C LYS A 74 7.38 6.28 10.61
N ARG A 75 7.16 6.07 9.30
CA ARG A 75 5.90 6.46 8.63
C ARG A 75 4.69 5.71 9.18
N CYS A 76 4.83 4.42 9.45
CA CYS A 76 3.73 3.63 10.03
C CYS A 76 3.45 4.02 11.49
N GLN A 77 4.48 4.36 12.27
CA GLN A 77 4.33 4.87 13.64
C GLN A 77 3.65 6.24 13.67
N GLU A 78 4.05 7.16 12.79
CA GLU A 78 3.39 8.45 12.63
C GLU A 78 1.92 8.26 12.23
N TYR A 79 1.62 7.32 11.32
CA TYR A 79 0.25 6.98 10.98
C TYR A 79 -0.54 6.51 12.21
N ILE A 80 0.00 5.58 13.00
CA ILE A 80 -0.65 5.13 14.25
C ILE A 80 -0.88 6.30 15.20
N GLY A 81 0.13 7.14 15.42
CA GLY A 81 0.05 8.29 16.33
C GLY A 81 -1.07 9.27 15.97
N VAL A 82 -1.26 9.55 14.68
CA VAL A 82 -2.40 10.35 14.20
C VAL A 82 -3.74 9.65 14.49
N GLN A 83 -3.81 8.33 14.33
CA GLN A 83 -5.04 7.57 14.61
C GLN A 83 -5.36 7.48 16.11
N THR A 84 -4.35 7.56 16.97
CA THR A 84 -4.49 7.56 18.44
C THR A 84 -4.53 8.97 19.04
N HIS A 85 -4.46 10.02 18.21
CA HIS A 85 -4.41 11.43 18.62
C HIS A 85 -3.19 11.80 19.48
N GLU A 86 -2.10 11.04 19.35
CA GLU A 86 -0.82 11.29 20.04
C GLU A 86 -0.02 12.45 19.41
N ASP A 87 -0.45 12.94 18.25
CA ASP A 87 0.16 14.02 17.49
C ASP A 87 -0.28 15.43 17.93
N ILE A 88 -1.36 15.54 18.72
CA ILE A 88 -1.94 16.83 19.15
C ILE A 88 -0.93 17.69 19.93
N ASP A 89 -0.12 17.06 20.79
CA ASP A 89 0.84 17.75 21.67
C ASP A 89 2.26 17.80 21.10
N GLN A 90 2.47 17.32 19.87
CA GLN A 90 3.79 17.28 19.24
C GLN A 90 4.06 18.57 18.44
N PRO A 91 5.33 19.00 18.32
CA PRO A 91 5.69 20.04 17.36
C PRO A 91 5.27 19.61 15.95
N GLU A 92 5.03 20.58 15.06
CA GLU A 92 4.54 20.33 13.70
C GLU A 92 5.24 19.13 13.04
N PRO A 93 4.47 18.19 12.44
CA PRO A 93 5.04 16.99 11.88
C PRO A 93 6.07 17.33 10.81
N ILE A 94 7.20 16.62 10.82
CA ILE A 94 8.25 16.82 9.82
C ILE A 94 7.64 16.50 8.44
N SER A 95 7.54 17.52 7.60
CA SER A 95 7.12 17.34 6.22
C SER A 95 8.14 16.50 5.46
N ILE A 96 7.68 15.37 4.92
CA ILE A 96 8.49 14.49 4.07
C ILE A 96 8.29 14.91 2.62
N TRP A 97 9.38 15.30 1.97
CA TRP A 97 9.34 15.75 0.59
C TRP A 97 9.14 14.59 -0.40
N ASP A 98 8.59 14.90 -1.58
CA ASP A 98 8.31 13.90 -2.61
C ASP A 98 9.55 13.09 -3.02
N HIS A 99 10.72 13.73 -3.15
CA HIS A 99 11.94 13.01 -3.51
C HIS A 99 12.36 11.96 -2.46
N GLN A 100 12.04 12.17 -1.18
CA GLN A 100 12.31 11.19 -0.13
C GLN A 100 11.37 9.99 -0.26
N TRP A 101 10.11 10.24 -0.62
CA TRP A 101 9.15 9.19 -0.94
C TRP A 101 9.53 8.42 -2.21
N ASP A 102 9.98 9.10 -3.26
CA ASP A 102 10.40 8.46 -4.51
C ASP A 102 11.62 7.57 -4.30
N GLN A 103 12.56 8.03 -3.47
CA GLN A 103 13.70 7.23 -3.05
C GLN A 103 13.26 6.00 -2.25
N PHE A 104 12.36 6.17 -1.28
CA PHE A 104 11.80 5.06 -0.52
C PHE A 104 11.08 4.05 -1.43
N LEU A 105 10.24 4.52 -2.35
CA LEU A 105 9.51 3.67 -3.28
C LEU A 105 10.45 2.88 -4.19
N THR A 106 11.57 3.47 -4.60
CA THR A 106 12.61 2.76 -5.34
C THR A 106 13.15 1.56 -4.54
N TRP A 107 13.47 1.75 -3.25
CA TRP A 107 13.90 0.65 -2.39
C TRP A 107 12.81 -0.40 -2.17
N TYR A 108 11.56 0.04 -1.97
CA TYR A 108 10.42 -0.87 -1.85
C TYR A 108 10.26 -1.74 -3.11
N TYR A 109 10.34 -1.18 -4.32
CA TYR A 109 10.25 -1.95 -5.56
C TYR A 109 11.41 -2.94 -5.69
N LEU A 110 12.64 -2.53 -5.38
CA LEU A 110 13.80 -3.42 -5.39
C LEU A 110 13.62 -4.59 -4.42
N ALA A 111 13.11 -4.33 -3.20
CA ALA A 111 12.89 -5.34 -2.18
C ALA A 111 11.76 -6.31 -2.53
N VAL A 112 10.58 -5.76 -2.83
CA VAL A 112 9.34 -6.54 -2.88
C VAL A 112 9.07 -7.08 -4.28
N HIS A 113 9.40 -6.33 -5.33
CA HIS A 113 9.13 -6.74 -6.72
C HIS A 113 10.32 -7.46 -7.34
N GLU A 114 11.55 -7.06 -7.00
CA GLU A 114 12.79 -7.60 -7.58
C GLU A 114 13.57 -8.51 -6.60
N ASN A 115 13.10 -8.65 -5.35
CA ASN A 115 13.68 -9.52 -4.32
C ASN A 115 15.17 -9.24 -3.99
N PHE A 116 15.62 -8.00 -4.16
CA PHE A 116 16.92 -7.57 -3.66
C PHE A 116 16.98 -7.62 -2.14
N LEU A 117 18.19 -7.79 -1.60
CA LEU A 117 18.45 -7.89 -0.16
C LEU A 117 18.87 -6.55 0.44
N LEU A 118 18.79 -6.48 1.76
CA LEU A 118 19.39 -5.40 2.54
C LEU A 118 20.90 -5.39 2.32
N LEU A 119 21.47 -4.21 2.12
CA LEU A 119 22.91 -4.01 2.09
C LEU A 119 23.45 -4.23 3.50
N GLU A 120 24.45 -5.12 3.63
CA GLU A 120 25.09 -5.39 4.92
C GLU A 120 25.52 -4.11 5.64
N CYS A 121 25.06 -3.98 6.89
CA CYS A 121 25.40 -2.89 7.78
C CYS A 121 26.05 -3.46 9.03
N ARG A 122 27.21 -2.91 9.43
CA ARG A 122 27.93 -3.37 10.63
C ARG A 122 27.29 -2.89 11.94
N THR A 123 26.53 -1.81 11.89
CA THR A 123 26.04 -1.11 13.09
C THR A 123 24.58 -1.43 13.39
N ALA A 124 23.78 -1.82 12.40
CA ALA A 124 22.35 -2.03 12.57
C ALA A 124 22.00 -3.52 12.68
N SER A 125 21.19 -3.85 13.70
CA SER A 125 20.73 -5.21 13.98
C SER A 125 19.50 -5.54 13.14
N VAL A 126 19.57 -6.62 12.34
CA VAL A 126 18.41 -7.11 11.58
C VAL A 126 17.32 -7.62 12.53
N VAL A 127 17.70 -8.17 13.69
CA VAL A 127 16.77 -8.63 14.72
C VAL A 127 15.92 -7.46 15.24
N ASP A 128 16.55 -6.32 15.54
CA ASP A 128 15.86 -5.14 16.07
C ASP A 128 14.88 -4.55 15.04
N LEU A 129 15.27 -4.54 13.75
CA LEU A 129 14.38 -4.17 12.66
C LEU A 129 13.20 -5.13 12.53
N TYR A 130 13.45 -6.44 12.63
CA TYR A 130 12.40 -7.46 12.59
C TYR A 130 11.40 -7.29 13.74
N ASP A 131 11.88 -7.14 14.97
CA ASP A 131 11.03 -7.00 16.15
C ASP A 131 10.20 -5.70 16.08
N SER A 132 10.83 -4.60 15.67
CA SER A 132 10.14 -3.31 15.45
C SER A 132 9.08 -3.44 14.35
N ALA A 133 9.41 -4.08 13.23
CA ALA A 133 8.47 -4.27 12.12
C ALA A 133 7.28 -5.14 12.53
N LYS A 134 7.53 -6.22 13.26
CA LYS A 134 6.49 -7.10 13.77
C LYS A 134 5.56 -6.37 14.74
N HIS A 135 6.12 -5.56 15.64
CA HIS A 135 5.34 -4.77 16.58
C HIS A 135 4.45 -3.74 15.87
N VAL A 136 5.03 -2.92 14.97
CA VAL A 136 4.28 -1.92 14.19
C VAL A 136 3.17 -2.56 13.34
N LEU A 137 3.42 -3.72 12.72
CA LEU A 137 2.41 -4.44 11.94
C LEU A 137 1.25 -4.98 12.79
N LEU A 138 1.50 -5.32 14.06
CA LEU A 138 0.45 -5.73 14.98
C LEU A 138 -0.40 -4.54 15.43
N ASP A 139 0.21 -3.39 15.70
CA ASP A 139 -0.53 -2.21 16.18
C ASP A 139 -1.35 -1.54 15.08
N ILE A 140 -0.76 -1.34 13.91
CA ILE A 140 -1.44 -0.66 12.79
C ILE A 140 -2.67 -1.43 12.28
N ARG A 141 -2.74 -2.75 12.53
CA ARG A 141 -3.88 -3.61 12.18
C ARG A 141 -5.21 -3.09 12.75
N LYS A 142 -5.19 -2.44 13.91
CA LYS A 142 -6.39 -1.85 14.55
C LYS A 142 -6.95 -0.68 13.74
N PHE A 143 -6.09 0.00 12.97
CA PHE A 143 -6.40 1.24 12.25
C PHE A 143 -6.32 1.10 10.72
N TRP A 144 -5.91 -0.08 10.24
CA TRP A 144 -5.81 -0.40 8.81
C TRP A 144 -6.57 -1.70 8.49
N PRO A 145 -7.92 -1.65 8.40
CA PRO A 145 -8.76 -2.86 8.34
C PRO A 145 -8.46 -3.83 7.19
N GLN A 146 -7.93 -3.32 6.08
CA GLN A 146 -7.64 -4.11 4.87
C GLN A 146 -6.19 -4.61 4.82
N ILE A 147 -5.44 -4.54 5.93
CA ILE A 147 -4.00 -4.86 5.96
C ILE A 147 -3.70 -6.27 5.45
N ASP A 148 -4.51 -7.25 5.80
CA ASP A 148 -4.29 -8.64 5.34
C ASP A 148 -4.63 -8.82 3.87
N LEU A 149 -5.59 -8.06 3.35
CA LEU A 149 -6.08 -8.16 1.98
C LEU A 149 -5.16 -7.46 0.97
N ASP A 150 -4.41 -6.44 1.42
CA ASP A 150 -3.56 -5.61 0.57
C ASP A 150 -2.38 -6.37 -0.04
N GLY A 151 -1.97 -7.47 0.60
CA GLY A 151 -0.75 -8.21 0.28
C GLY A 151 0.51 -7.36 0.51
N ILE A 152 1.56 -7.63 -0.26
CA ILE A 152 2.82 -6.87 -0.25
C ILE A 152 3.09 -6.11 -1.55
N ASN A 153 2.47 -6.53 -2.68
CA ASN A 153 2.81 -6.03 -4.02
C ASN A 153 2.18 -4.67 -4.37
N ASN A 154 1.35 -4.10 -3.49
CA ASN A 154 0.71 -2.79 -3.66
C ASN A 154 0.05 -2.60 -5.04
N ILE A 155 -0.76 -3.58 -5.45
CA ILE A 155 -1.44 -3.57 -6.75
C ILE A 155 -2.73 -2.74 -6.65
N TRP A 156 -2.97 -1.93 -7.68
CA TRP A 156 -4.13 -1.08 -7.87
C TRP A 156 -4.75 -1.31 -9.25
N ILE A 157 -6.07 -1.26 -9.31
CA ILE A 157 -6.88 -1.28 -10.52
C ILE A 157 -7.08 0.18 -10.95
N VAL A 158 -6.56 0.57 -12.11
CA VAL A 158 -6.82 1.87 -12.73
C VAL A 158 -7.83 1.70 -13.85
N LYS A 159 -8.96 2.41 -13.79
CA LYS A 159 -10.05 2.29 -14.75
C LYS A 159 -10.62 3.65 -15.18
N PRO A 160 -11.01 3.83 -16.45
CA PRO A 160 -11.78 4.99 -16.89
C PRO A 160 -13.22 4.91 -16.35
N SER A 161 -13.74 5.98 -15.75
CA SER A 161 -15.06 6.04 -15.11
C SER A 161 -16.24 5.86 -16.07
N ALA A 162 -16.04 6.09 -17.38
CA ALA A 162 -17.10 6.04 -18.40
C ALA A 162 -17.18 4.70 -19.17
N GLN A 163 -16.31 3.72 -18.90
CA GLN A 163 -16.27 2.47 -19.68
C GLN A 163 -16.83 1.28 -18.89
N SER A 164 -18.09 0.93 -19.16
CA SER A 164 -18.81 -0.18 -18.51
C SER A 164 -18.56 -1.57 -19.12
N ARG A 165 -17.66 -1.70 -20.11
CA ARG A 165 -17.40 -2.96 -20.85
C ARG A 165 -16.06 -3.61 -20.50
N GLY A 166 -15.43 -3.24 -19.39
CA GLY A 166 -14.14 -3.79 -18.97
C GLY A 166 -12.91 -3.38 -19.79
N ARG A 167 -13.09 -2.51 -20.80
CA ARG A 167 -11.97 -1.97 -21.61
C ARG A 167 -11.22 -0.90 -20.83
N GLY A 168 -9.90 -0.90 -20.95
CA GLY A 168 -9.02 0.09 -20.31
C GLY A 168 -8.74 -0.13 -18.82
N ILE A 169 -9.19 -1.25 -18.24
CA ILE A 169 -8.82 -1.64 -16.87
C ILE A 169 -7.37 -2.11 -16.86
N GLN A 170 -6.56 -1.57 -15.95
CA GLN A 170 -5.15 -1.93 -15.81
C GLN A 170 -4.79 -2.22 -14.36
N LEU A 171 -3.98 -3.26 -14.15
CA LEU A 171 -3.35 -3.53 -12.86
C LEU A 171 -1.99 -2.83 -12.84
N ILE A 172 -1.79 -1.94 -11.88
CA ILE A 172 -0.60 -1.11 -11.76
C ILE A 172 -0.10 -1.18 -10.32
N ASN A 173 1.20 -1.36 -10.16
CA ASN A 173 1.86 -1.46 -8.86
C ASN A 173 3.01 -0.45 -8.67
N LYS A 174 3.14 0.51 -9.59
CA LYS A 174 4.09 1.63 -9.50
C LYS A 174 3.35 2.96 -9.49
N LEU A 175 3.65 3.80 -8.50
CA LEU A 175 2.99 5.10 -8.30
C LEU A 175 3.12 5.98 -9.55
N ASP A 176 4.33 6.18 -10.07
CA ASP A 176 4.58 7.05 -11.24
C ASP A 176 3.79 6.63 -12.49
N THR A 177 3.55 5.31 -12.63
CA THR A 177 2.74 4.79 -13.74
C THR A 177 1.26 5.14 -13.56
N VAL A 178 0.75 5.17 -12.32
CA VAL A 178 -0.58 5.69 -12.03
C VAL A 178 -0.61 7.21 -12.25
N MET A 179 0.36 7.95 -11.70
CA MET A 179 0.45 9.41 -11.80
C MET A 179 0.53 9.89 -13.26
N GLY A 180 1.32 9.21 -14.09
CA GLY A 180 1.44 9.53 -15.52
C GLY A 180 0.13 9.35 -16.31
N LYS A 181 -0.78 8.49 -15.84
CA LYS A 181 -2.11 8.28 -16.47
C LYS A 181 -3.14 9.29 -16.03
N VAL A 182 -3.02 9.79 -14.81
CA VAL A 182 -3.97 10.75 -14.21
C VAL A 182 -3.52 12.20 -14.39
N ASN A 183 -2.35 12.43 -15.01
CA ASN A 183 -1.86 13.76 -15.33
C ASN A 183 -2.87 14.49 -16.24
N PRO A 184 -3.35 15.71 -15.87
CA PRO A 184 -4.33 16.49 -16.64
C PRO A 184 -3.98 16.66 -18.12
N VAL A 185 -2.70 16.73 -18.47
CA VAL A 185 -2.23 16.85 -19.86
C VAL A 185 -2.42 15.55 -20.65
N ALA A 186 -2.35 14.40 -19.96
CA ALA A 186 -2.55 13.08 -20.53
C ALA A 186 -4.03 12.63 -20.49
N MET A 187 -4.88 13.31 -19.72
CA MET A 187 -6.31 13.01 -19.60
C MET A 187 -7.06 13.43 -20.87
N LYS A 188 -7.16 12.51 -21.83
CA LYS A 188 -8.08 12.61 -22.97
C LYS A 188 -9.53 12.47 -22.49
N GLU A 189 -10.10 13.54 -21.90
CA GLU A 189 -11.51 13.70 -21.48
C GLU A 189 -12.08 12.62 -20.54
N SER A 190 -11.29 11.61 -20.19
CA SER A 190 -11.71 10.41 -19.49
C SER A 190 -11.41 10.57 -18.02
N ARG A 191 -12.46 10.55 -17.19
CA ARG A 191 -12.29 10.46 -15.73
C ARG A 191 -11.72 9.09 -15.36
N TYR A 192 -10.90 9.02 -14.32
CA TYR A 192 -10.29 7.78 -13.83
C TYR A 192 -10.67 7.52 -12.38
N VAL A 193 -10.79 6.25 -12.06
CA VAL A 193 -10.89 5.73 -10.69
C VAL A 193 -9.76 4.75 -10.46
N VAL A 194 -9.17 4.81 -9.27
CA VAL A 194 -8.13 3.90 -8.81
C VAL A 194 -8.66 3.14 -7.61
N GLN A 195 -8.69 1.80 -7.68
CA GLN A 195 -9.23 0.93 -6.65
C GLN A 195 -8.17 -0.08 -6.20
N LYS A 196 -8.04 -0.30 -4.89
CA LYS A 196 -7.10 -1.27 -4.35
C LYS A 196 -7.45 -2.68 -4.83
N TYR A 197 -6.46 -3.38 -5.38
CA TYR A 197 -6.62 -4.79 -5.72
C TYR A 197 -6.52 -5.64 -4.46
N ILE A 198 -7.53 -6.48 -4.22
CA ILE A 198 -7.56 -7.48 -3.16
C ILE A 198 -7.53 -8.87 -3.80
N GLY A 199 -6.38 -9.53 -3.73
CA GLY A 199 -6.16 -10.83 -4.39
C GLY A 199 -6.64 -12.04 -3.58
N GLN A 200 -6.99 -11.83 -2.30
CA GLN A 200 -7.25 -12.89 -1.33
C GLN A 200 -8.73 -12.97 -0.90
N LEU A 201 -9.65 -12.74 -1.84
CA LEU A 201 -11.01 -13.26 -1.70
C LEU A 201 -11.03 -14.64 -2.36
N CYS A 202 -10.89 -15.68 -1.54
CA CYS A 202 -10.99 -17.07 -1.97
C CYS A 202 -12.28 -17.29 -2.77
N ALA A 203 -12.11 -17.91 -3.93
CA ALA A 203 -13.16 -18.40 -4.79
C ALA A 203 -14.11 -19.36 -4.04
N VAL A 204 -15.40 -19.03 -4.01
CA VAL A 204 -16.47 -20.03 -4.15
C VAL A 204 -17.59 -19.41 -4.99
N SER A 205 -17.76 -19.90 -6.22
CA SER A 205 -19.03 -19.88 -6.94
C SER A 205 -19.10 -21.11 -7.84
N LYS A 206 -20.28 -21.74 -7.90
CA LYS A 206 -20.52 -23.12 -8.33
C LYS A 206 -20.37 -23.42 -9.83
N ASP A 207 -19.98 -22.47 -10.68
CA ASP A 207 -20.19 -22.61 -12.13
C ASP A 207 -18.98 -22.31 -13.03
N ASN A 208 -17.73 -22.38 -12.54
CA ASN A 208 -16.50 -22.29 -13.36
C ASN A 208 -16.37 -21.06 -14.29
N VAL A 209 -17.14 -19.99 -14.05
CA VAL A 209 -16.90 -18.68 -14.64
C VAL A 209 -16.12 -17.86 -13.62
N LEU A 210 -14.85 -17.56 -13.93
CA LEU A 210 -14.08 -16.49 -13.27
C LEU A 210 -14.77 -15.16 -13.61
N VAL A 211 -15.82 -14.83 -12.88
CA VAL A 211 -16.23 -13.45 -12.75
C VAL A 211 -15.16 -12.84 -11.85
N LEU A 212 -14.21 -12.09 -12.43
CA LEU A 212 -13.64 -10.94 -11.73
C LEU A 212 -14.86 -10.15 -11.29
N ILE A 213 -15.42 -10.42 -10.11
CA ILE A 213 -16.50 -9.62 -9.56
C ILE A 213 -15.84 -8.25 -9.44
N PRO A 214 -16.18 -7.28 -10.30
CA PRO A 214 -15.83 -5.92 -9.97
C PRO A 214 -16.72 -5.68 -8.76
N LEU A 215 -16.17 -5.87 -7.55
CA LEU A 215 -16.88 -5.56 -6.31
C LEU A 215 -17.58 -4.24 -6.55
N LEU A 216 -18.91 -4.34 -6.55
CA LEU A 216 -19.85 -3.33 -7.03
C LEU A 216 -19.36 -1.94 -6.63
N ILE A 217 -18.88 -1.14 -7.60
CA ILE A 217 -18.66 0.29 -7.38
C ILE A 217 -19.93 1.00 -7.79
N PRO A 218 -20.48 1.90 -6.95
CA PRO A 218 -21.65 2.70 -7.31
C PRO A 218 -21.40 3.38 -8.65
N LYS A 219 -22.44 3.42 -9.49
CA LYS A 219 -22.48 4.43 -10.56
C LYS A 219 -22.51 5.78 -9.83
N PHE A 220 -21.39 6.52 -9.88
CA PHE A 220 -21.40 7.95 -9.60
C PHE A 220 -22.14 8.68 -10.72
#